data_AF-A0ABC9EVT0-F1
#
_entry.id   AF-A0ABC9EVT0-F1
#
_cell.length_a   1.000
_cell.length_b   1.000
_cell.length_c   1.000
_cell.angle_alpha   90.00
_cell.angle_beta   90.00
_cell.angle_gamma   90.00
#
_symmetry.space_group_name_H-M   'P 1'
#
loop_
_entity.id
_entity.type
_entity.pdbx_description
1 polymer ?
#
loop_
_entity_poly.entity_id
_entity_poly.type
_entity_poly.pdbx_seq_one_letter_code
_entity_poly.pdbx_strand_id
1 'polypeptide(L)'
;MAMIFVKATDKAMAGLRAKLETAYKTSGGKKVNIISHSMGGLLVRCFMSMNHDVFTKYVNKWICIACPFQGAPGCINDSLLTGLQFVYGFESFFFVSRWAMHQLLVECPSIYEMLPNLDFNWKEKPIIQVWHKNSEKDGTVELVQYEATNCVSLFEEALRNNELTYNGKKVPLPFNMSIFKWATETRRILDNAVLPDTVSFYNIYGTSYDTPYDVCYGSKSSPIGDLSEVCHTVPTYTYVDGDGTVPTESVMADGFAAKERVGVEADHRGLLCNDNVFELLKKWLGASDKAMRRRVPKRKVVGLSS
;
A
#
# COMPACT_ATOMS: atom_id res chain seq x y z
N MET A 1 24.93 -6.69 -9.27
CA MET A 1 23.72 -6.90 -10.11
C MET A 1 22.79 -5.73 -9.82
N ALA A 2 22.54 -4.84 -10.78
CA ALA A 2 21.85 -3.57 -10.52
C ALA A 2 20.35 -3.70 -10.81
N MET A 3 19.53 -3.57 -9.78
CA MET A 3 18.07 -3.60 -9.86
C MET A 3 17.53 -2.31 -10.52
N ILE A 4 16.26 -2.32 -10.97
CA ILE A 4 15.61 -1.17 -11.62
C ILE A 4 14.78 -0.32 -10.63
N PHE A 5 14.13 -0.91 -9.62
CA PHE A 5 14.17 -0.32 -8.27
C PHE A 5 15.60 -0.47 -7.73
N VAL A 6 16.07 0.33 -6.77
CA VAL A 6 17.42 0.91 -6.86
C VAL A 6 17.45 1.91 -8.03
N LYS A 7 17.90 1.63 -9.26
CA LYS A 7 18.21 2.66 -10.29
C LYS A 7 17.18 3.80 -10.50
N ALA A 8 15.87 3.52 -10.54
CA ALA A 8 14.83 4.54 -10.67
C ALA A 8 14.58 5.27 -9.34
N THR A 9 14.63 4.53 -8.23
CA THR A 9 14.57 5.06 -6.85
C THR A 9 15.86 5.74 -6.39
N ASP A 10 17.03 5.56 -7.01
CA ASP A 10 18.29 6.20 -6.59
C ASP A 10 18.12 7.73 -6.57
N LYS A 11 17.48 8.27 -7.61
CA LYS A 11 17.14 9.71 -7.68
C LYS A 11 16.11 10.12 -6.62
N ALA A 12 15.13 9.27 -6.32
CA ALA A 12 14.09 9.55 -5.32
C ALA A 12 14.63 9.46 -3.88
N MET A 13 15.39 8.42 -3.56
CA MET A 13 16.05 8.18 -2.27
C MET A 13 17.17 9.19 -2.03
N ALA A 14 18.01 9.50 -3.02
CA ALA A 14 18.98 10.60 -2.93
C ALA A 14 18.27 11.96 -2.79
N GLY A 15 17.15 12.16 -3.49
CA GLY A 15 16.30 13.34 -3.34
C GLY A 15 15.71 13.49 -1.94
N LEU A 16 15.25 12.39 -1.33
CA LEU A 16 14.75 12.35 0.04
C LEU A 16 15.89 12.61 1.05
N ARG A 17 17.04 11.96 0.89
CA ARG A 17 18.27 12.21 1.66
C ARG A 17 18.68 13.68 1.62
N ALA A 18 18.72 14.29 0.43
CA ALA A 18 19.05 15.70 0.25
C ALA A 18 18.01 16.63 0.90
N LYS A 19 16.71 16.32 0.78
CA LYS A 19 15.63 17.07 1.44
C LYS A 19 15.72 16.99 2.96
N LEU A 20 15.98 15.80 3.53
CA LEU A 20 16.16 15.60 4.97
C LEU A 20 17.38 16.38 5.50
N GLU A 21 18.52 16.31 4.80
CA GLU A 21 19.72 17.06 5.17
C GLU A 21 19.51 18.58 5.07
N THR A 22 18.84 19.05 4.03
CA THR A 22 18.50 20.48 3.86
C THR A 22 17.58 20.94 4.99
N ALA A 23 16.49 20.22 5.26
CA ALA A 23 15.56 20.56 6.34
C ALA A 23 16.23 20.54 7.72
N TYR A 24 17.13 19.60 7.98
CA TYR A 24 17.94 19.55 9.20
C TYR A 24 18.85 20.77 9.34
N LYS A 25 19.58 21.16 8.27
CA LYS A 25 20.44 22.35 8.28
C LYS A 25 19.63 23.64 8.46
N THR A 26 18.60 23.86 7.64
CA THR A 26 17.76 25.06 7.64
C THR A 26 16.98 25.25 8.96
N SER A 27 16.64 24.18 9.67
CA SER A 27 15.95 24.25 10.96
C SER A 27 16.88 24.50 12.17
N GLY A 28 18.19 24.65 11.94
CA GLY A 28 19.19 24.83 13.00
C GLY A 28 19.57 23.51 13.69
N GLY A 29 19.63 22.41 12.95
CA GLY A 29 19.97 21.08 13.48
C GLY A 29 18.80 20.34 14.13
N LYS A 30 17.55 20.66 13.77
CA LYS A 30 16.38 19.93 14.28
C LYS A 30 16.05 18.77 13.34
N LYS A 31 15.90 17.59 13.92
CA LYS A 31 15.43 16.41 13.19
C LYS A 31 13.99 16.61 12.68
N VAL A 32 13.68 15.99 11.54
CA VAL A 32 12.44 16.10 10.77
C VAL A 32 11.40 15.09 11.28
N ASN A 33 10.12 15.47 11.26
CA ASN A 33 9.01 14.53 11.42
C ASN A 33 8.51 14.13 10.02
N ILE A 34 8.46 12.83 9.71
CA ILE A 34 7.90 12.31 8.46
C ILE A 34 6.45 11.90 8.70
N ILE A 35 5.56 12.27 7.78
CA ILE A 35 4.19 11.73 7.69
C ILE A 35 4.10 11.03 6.34
N SER A 36 3.61 9.80 6.31
CA SER A 36 3.42 9.02 5.08
C SER A 36 2.02 8.40 5.04
N HIS A 37 1.45 8.30 3.84
CA HIS A 37 0.15 7.69 3.58
C HIS A 37 0.28 6.51 2.62
N SER A 38 -0.50 5.45 2.83
CA SER A 38 -0.60 4.29 1.94
C SER A 38 0.78 3.70 1.60
N MET A 39 1.02 3.35 0.33
CA MET A 39 2.32 2.89 -0.19
C MET A 39 3.51 3.82 0.17
N GLY A 40 3.26 5.11 0.44
CA GLY A 40 4.29 6.02 0.94
C GLY A 40 4.95 5.55 2.24
N GLY A 41 4.26 4.76 3.07
CA GLY A 41 4.84 4.11 4.24
C GLY A 41 5.85 3.01 3.88
N LEU A 42 5.59 2.24 2.83
CA LEU A 42 6.54 1.26 2.29
C LEU A 42 7.80 1.96 1.75
N LEU A 43 7.64 3.06 1.02
CA LEU A 43 8.77 3.87 0.53
C LEU A 43 9.65 4.41 1.68
N VAL A 44 9.03 4.88 2.78
CA VAL A 44 9.77 5.32 3.98
C VAL A 44 10.47 4.15 4.66
N ARG A 45 9.84 2.97 4.75
CA ARG A 45 10.44 1.74 5.30
C ARG A 45 11.64 1.26 4.47
N CYS A 46 11.53 1.25 3.13
CA CYS A 46 12.65 0.99 2.22
C CYS A 46 13.80 2.00 2.39
N PHE A 47 13.49 3.30 2.43
CA PHE A 47 14.50 4.34 2.64
C PHE A 47 15.23 4.16 3.97
N MET A 48 14.49 3.88 5.05
CA MET A 48 15.03 3.60 6.39
C MET A 48 15.95 2.37 6.40
N SER A 49 15.56 1.28 5.73
CA SER A 49 16.39 0.07 5.64
C SER A 49 17.70 0.32 4.87
N MET A 50 17.64 1.03 3.75
CA MET A 50 18.81 1.28 2.89
C MET A 50 19.71 2.45 3.35
N ASN A 51 19.18 3.36 4.17
CA ASN A 51 19.86 4.59 4.61
C ASN A 51 19.71 4.78 6.13
N HIS A 52 19.90 3.71 6.92
CA HIS A 52 19.63 3.69 8.35
C HIS A 52 20.40 4.77 9.13
N ASP A 53 21.63 5.09 8.73
CA ASP A 53 22.44 6.18 9.29
C ASP A 53 21.81 7.57 9.04
N VAL A 54 21.39 7.84 7.80
CA VAL A 54 20.72 9.08 7.38
C VAL A 54 19.38 9.24 8.09
N PHE A 55 18.61 8.15 8.18
CA PHE A 55 17.32 8.13 8.87
C PHE A 55 17.50 8.40 10.37
N THR A 56 18.39 7.67 11.03
CA THR A 56 18.76 7.89 12.44
C THR A 56 19.21 9.32 12.70
N LYS A 57 20.05 9.88 11.82
CA LYS A 57 20.60 11.24 11.98
C LYS A 57 19.54 12.33 11.82
N TYR A 58 18.68 12.23 10.80
CA TYR A 58 17.81 13.33 10.40
C TYR A 58 16.33 13.18 10.80
N VAL A 59 15.84 11.99 11.19
CA VAL A 59 14.42 11.76 11.50
C VAL A 59 14.17 11.67 13.02
N ASN A 60 13.10 12.33 13.48
CA ASN A 60 12.66 12.40 14.87
C ASN A 60 11.41 11.54 15.12
N LYS A 61 10.45 11.65 14.20
CA LYS A 61 9.20 10.91 14.23
C LYS A 61 8.86 10.41 12.83
N TRP A 62 8.22 9.25 12.77
CA TRP A 62 7.52 8.79 11.59
C TRP A 62 6.08 8.48 12.00
N ILE A 63 5.14 9.13 11.34
CA ILE A 63 3.70 8.88 11.48
C ILE A 63 3.24 8.24 10.17
N CYS A 64 2.71 7.03 10.25
CA CYS A 64 2.17 6.30 9.11
C CYS A 64 0.64 6.33 9.14
N ILE A 65 0.01 6.45 7.98
CA ILE A 65 -1.45 6.45 7.81
C ILE A 65 -1.79 5.43 6.73
N ALA A 66 -2.62 4.43 7.04
CA ALA A 66 -3.17 3.46 6.09
C ALA A 66 -2.13 2.67 5.26
N CYS A 67 -0.92 2.43 5.80
CA CYS A 67 0.13 1.76 5.04
C CYS A 67 -0.10 0.24 4.94
N PRO A 68 -0.14 -0.36 3.74
CA PRO A 68 -0.29 -1.81 3.54
C PRO A 68 1.04 -2.53 3.83
N PHE A 69 1.45 -2.61 5.09
CA PHE A 69 2.75 -3.21 5.46
C PHE A 69 2.88 -4.66 4.99
N GLN A 70 1.77 -5.41 4.97
CA GLN A 70 1.72 -6.79 4.48
C GLN A 70 1.01 -6.92 3.11
N GLY A 71 0.74 -5.81 2.43
CA GLY A 71 -0.02 -5.78 1.17
C GLY A 71 -1.52 -5.57 1.36
N ALA A 72 -2.27 -5.55 0.26
CA ALA A 72 -3.71 -5.29 0.24
C ALA A 72 -4.43 -6.32 -0.65
N PRO A 73 -4.74 -7.52 -0.12
CA PRO A 73 -4.97 -8.71 -0.94
C PRO A 73 -6.04 -8.60 -2.02
N GLY A 74 -7.29 -8.28 -1.66
CA GLY A 74 -8.38 -8.26 -2.63
C GLY A 74 -8.17 -7.19 -3.70
N CYS A 75 -7.88 -5.96 -3.28
CA CYS A 75 -7.66 -4.83 -4.18
C CYS A 75 -6.49 -5.04 -5.14
N ILE A 76 -5.38 -5.67 -4.71
CA ILE A 76 -4.17 -5.79 -5.52
C ILE A 76 -4.20 -7.02 -6.43
N ASN A 77 -4.65 -8.17 -5.94
CA ASN A 77 -4.85 -9.36 -6.78
C ASN A 77 -5.82 -9.05 -7.93
N ASP A 78 -6.85 -8.26 -7.64
CA ASP A 78 -7.85 -7.82 -8.61
C ASP A 78 -7.33 -6.74 -9.57
N SER A 79 -6.58 -5.74 -9.07
CA SER A 79 -5.90 -4.73 -9.89
C SER A 79 -5.02 -5.35 -10.97
N LEU A 80 -4.37 -6.47 -10.65
CA LEU A 80 -3.48 -7.22 -11.54
C LEU A 80 -4.21 -8.13 -12.54
N LEU A 81 -5.39 -8.65 -12.18
CA LEU A 81 -6.13 -9.60 -13.01
C LEU A 81 -7.19 -8.94 -13.90
N THR A 82 -8.03 -8.07 -13.35
CA THR A 82 -9.14 -7.44 -14.10
C THR A 82 -9.13 -5.91 -14.03
N GLY A 83 -8.27 -5.33 -13.19
CA GLY A 83 -8.23 -3.92 -12.86
C GLY A 83 -9.16 -3.59 -11.70
N LEU A 84 -8.88 -2.51 -10.96
CA LEU A 84 -9.73 -2.07 -9.85
C LEU A 84 -10.49 -0.79 -10.21
N GLN A 85 -11.78 -0.73 -9.85
CA GLN A 85 -12.58 0.48 -10.00
C GLN A 85 -12.70 1.17 -8.63
N PHE A 86 -11.90 2.21 -8.41
CA PHE A 86 -11.85 2.97 -7.15
C PHE A 86 -13.11 3.81 -6.85
N VAL A 87 -14.16 3.68 -7.67
CA VAL A 87 -15.45 4.38 -7.56
C VAL A 87 -16.53 3.41 -8.02
N TYR A 88 -17.43 3.04 -7.11
CA TYR A 88 -18.56 2.16 -7.39
C TYR A 88 -19.86 2.98 -7.56
N GLY A 89 -20.81 2.49 -8.36
CA GLY A 89 -22.10 3.16 -8.59
C GLY A 89 -22.08 4.16 -9.76
N PHE A 90 -23.02 5.12 -9.74
CA PHE A 90 -23.34 5.98 -10.89
C PHE A 90 -22.19 6.92 -11.31
N GLU A 91 -21.31 7.28 -10.37
CA GLU A 91 -20.13 8.11 -10.65
C GLU A 91 -19.07 7.38 -11.49
N SER A 92 -19.06 6.04 -11.46
CA SER A 92 -18.07 5.20 -12.16
C SER A 92 -18.06 5.39 -13.68
N PHE A 93 -19.16 5.90 -14.26
CA PHE A 93 -19.28 6.27 -15.68
C PHE A 93 -18.41 7.47 -16.10
N PHE A 94 -17.94 8.29 -15.15
CA PHE A 94 -17.08 9.45 -15.40
C PHE A 94 -15.58 9.15 -15.18
N PHE A 95 -15.23 7.91 -14.86
CA PHE A 95 -13.87 7.48 -14.55
C PHE A 95 -13.27 6.55 -15.61
N VAL A 96 -11.95 6.35 -15.51
CA VAL A 96 -11.20 5.35 -16.30
C VAL A 96 -11.86 3.99 -16.12
N SER A 97 -12.19 3.31 -17.23
CA SER A 97 -12.82 1.99 -17.17
C SER A 97 -11.94 0.96 -16.48
N ARG A 98 -12.54 -0.06 -15.88
CA ARG A 98 -11.83 -1.15 -15.18
C ARG A 98 -10.70 -1.74 -16.04
N TRP A 99 -10.99 -2.02 -17.32
CA TRP A 99 -10.00 -2.50 -18.28
C TRP A 99 -8.89 -1.48 -18.58
N ALA A 100 -9.22 -0.20 -18.76
CA ALA A 100 -8.18 0.83 -18.97
C ALA A 100 -7.30 1.01 -17.72
N MET A 101 -7.84 0.81 -16.51
CA MET A 101 -7.07 0.77 -15.27
C MET A 101 -6.17 -0.48 -15.22
N HIS A 102 -6.67 -1.66 -15.57
CA HIS A 102 -5.86 -2.87 -15.70
C HIS A 102 -4.63 -2.66 -16.61
N GLN A 103 -4.85 -2.13 -17.82
CA GLN A 103 -3.77 -1.87 -18.78
C GLN A 103 -2.74 -0.83 -18.28
N LEU A 104 -3.13 0.06 -17.35
CA LEU A 104 -2.22 1.00 -16.69
C LEU A 104 -1.44 0.36 -15.52
N LEU A 105 -2.04 -0.62 -14.84
CA LEU A 105 -1.55 -1.19 -13.59
C LEU A 105 -0.78 -2.51 -13.74
N VAL A 106 -1.03 -3.30 -14.79
CA VAL A 106 -0.42 -4.62 -15.01
C VAL A 106 1.12 -4.60 -15.14
N GLU A 107 1.69 -3.47 -15.55
CA GLU A 107 3.14 -3.21 -15.64
C GLU A 107 3.64 -2.27 -14.53
N CYS A 108 2.82 -1.95 -13.51
CA CYS A 108 3.14 -0.97 -12.48
C CYS A 108 3.79 -1.65 -11.25
N PRO A 109 5.08 -1.41 -10.92
CA PRO A 109 5.76 -2.14 -9.86
C PRO A 109 5.12 -2.04 -8.47
N SER A 110 4.44 -0.93 -8.20
CA SER A 110 3.73 -0.71 -6.93
C SER A 110 2.64 -1.75 -6.66
N ILE A 111 1.99 -2.26 -7.71
CA ILE A 111 0.97 -3.32 -7.60
C ILE A 111 1.64 -4.61 -7.12
N TYR A 112 2.76 -5.00 -7.73
CA TYR A 112 3.52 -6.19 -7.34
C TYR A 112 4.11 -6.06 -5.92
N GLU A 113 4.58 -4.87 -5.52
CA GLU A 113 5.11 -4.62 -4.17
C GLU A 113 4.04 -4.65 -3.07
N MET A 114 2.78 -4.38 -3.42
CA MET A 114 1.62 -4.42 -2.52
C MET A 114 0.83 -5.75 -2.58
N LEU A 115 1.31 -6.74 -3.33
CA LEU A 115 0.77 -8.11 -3.26
C LEU A 115 0.81 -8.63 -1.81
N PRO A 116 -0.06 -9.60 -1.44
CA PRO A 116 -0.03 -10.21 -0.12
C PRO A 116 1.38 -10.69 0.23
N ASN A 117 1.89 -10.33 1.41
CA ASN A 117 3.13 -10.91 1.89
C ASN A 117 2.92 -12.42 2.14
N LEU A 118 3.67 -13.24 1.42
CA LEU A 118 3.57 -14.70 1.45
C LEU A 118 4.18 -15.28 2.74
N ASP A 119 5.17 -14.58 3.30
CA ASP A 119 5.87 -14.95 4.54
C ASP A 119 5.18 -14.39 5.80
N PHE A 120 4.12 -13.60 5.65
CA PHE A 120 3.34 -13.09 6.77
C PHE A 120 2.29 -14.12 7.23
N ASN A 121 2.24 -14.38 8.53
CA ASN A 121 1.27 -15.28 9.14
C ASN A 121 -0.07 -14.56 9.35
N TRP A 122 -0.83 -14.40 8.26
CA TRP A 122 -2.22 -13.96 8.27
C TRP A 122 -3.08 -14.85 9.17
N LYS A 123 -4.09 -14.28 9.84
CA LYS A 123 -5.10 -15.05 10.61
C LYS A 123 -5.80 -16.11 9.75
N GLU A 124 -6.25 -15.68 8.58
CA GLU A 124 -6.77 -16.52 7.50
C GLU A 124 -5.97 -16.14 6.25
N LYS A 125 -5.46 -17.11 5.49
CA LYS A 125 -4.66 -16.78 4.29
C LYS A 125 -5.59 -16.19 3.20
N PRO A 126 -5.22 -15.06 2.58
CA PRO A 126 -6.00 -14.54 1.45
C PRO A 126 -5.88 -15.47 0.25
N ILE A 127 -7.01 -15.76 -0.40
CA ILE A 127 -7.09 -16.68 -1.54
C ILE A 127 -7.70 -16.03 -2.77
N ILE A 128 -7.26 -16.49 -3.95
CA ILE A 128 -7.96 -16.23 -5.21
C ILE A 128 -8.74 -17.50 -5.57
N GLN A 129 -10.00 -17.35 -5.96
CA GLN A 129 -10.89 -18.45 -6.28
C GLN A 129 -11.36 -18.32 -7.73
N VAL A 130 -11.45 -19.44 -8.44
CA VAL A 130 -11.97 -19.49 -9.82
C VAL A 130 -12.97 -20.63 -9.94
N TRP A 131 -14.20 -20.33 -10.33
CA TRP A 131 -15.14 -21.36 -10.78
C TRP A 131 -14.71 -21.84 -12.16
N HIS A 132 -13.97 -22.94 -12.21
CA HIS A 132 -13.36 -23.46 -13.43
C HIS A 132 -14.19 -24.59 -14.03
N LYS A 133 -14.32 -24.60 -15.36
CA LYS A 133 -14.95 -25.67 -16.13
C LYS A 133 -13.89 -26.65 -16.62
N ASN A 134 -13.70 -27.74 -15.89
CA ASN A 134 -12.66 -28.70 -16.20
C ASN A 134 -13.03 -29.55 -17.44
N SER A 135 -12.46 -29.19 -18.59
CA SER A 135 -12.69 -29.87 -19.87
C SER A 135 -12.18 -31.31 -19.91
N GLU A 136 -11.18 -31.68 -19.08
CA GLU A 136 -10.68 -33.05 -18.98
C GLU A 136 -11.60 -33.95 -18.15
N LYS A 137 -12.41 -33.36 -17.25
CA LYS A 137 -13.40 -34.03 -16.41
C LYS A 137 -14.83 -33.78 -16.91
N ASP A 138 -15.10 -34.04 -18.19
CA ASP A 138 -16.46 -33.94 -18.80
C ASP A 138 -17.13 -32.55 -18.63
N GLY A 139 -16.33 -31.48 -18.57
CA GLY A 139 -16.83 -30.12 -18.36
C GLY A 139 -17.43 -29.87 -16.96
N THR A 140 -17.08 -30.70 -15.97
CA THR A 140 -17.48 -30.50 -14.56
C THR A 140 -17.00 -29.15 -14.04
N VAL A 141 -17.82 -28.55 -13.17
CA VAL A 141 -17.57 -27.21 -12.62
C VAL A 141 -17.07 -27.34 -11.19
N GLU A 142 -15.82 -26.93 -10.96
CA GLU A 142 -15.14 -26.99 -9.67
C GLU A 142 -14.64 -25.62 -9.24
N LEU A 143 -14.68 -25.34 -7.93
CA LEU A 143 -14.13 -24.11 -7.35
C LEU A 143 -12.65 -24.35 -7.03
N VAL A 144 -11.76 -23.84 -7.89
CA VAL A 144 -10.32 -23.94 -7.71
C VAL A 144 -9.85 -22.79 -6.82
N GLN A 145 -9.03 -23.11 -5.82
CA GLN A 145 -8.46 -22.13 -4.88
C GLN A 145 -6.96 -22.00 -5.10
N TYR A 146 -6.49 -20.77 -5.25
CA TYR A 146 -5.10 -20.39 -5.46
C TYR A 146 -4.62 -19.63 -4.22
N GLU A 147 -3.90 -20.34 -3.35
CA GLU A 147 -3.15 -19.75 -2.23
C GLU A 147 -1.90 -18.99 -2.73
N ALA A 148 -1.27 -18.26 -1.80
CA ALA A 148 -0.03 -17.49 -1.93
C ALA A 148 1.06 -18.07 -2.86
N THR A 149 1.32 -19.39 -2.84
CA THR A 149 2.36 -20.01 -3.69
C THR A 149 1.90 -20.29 -5.12
N ASN A 150 0.59 -20.34 -5.34
CA ASN A 150 -0.04 -20.80 -6.59
C ASN A 150 -0.71 -19.64 -7.35
N CYS A 151 -0.80 -18.44 -6.77
CA CYS A 151 -1.36 -17.27 -7.46
C CYS A 151 -0.53 -16.85 -8.68
N VAL A 152 0.79 -17.09 -8.66
CA VAL A 152 1.70 -16.75 -9.77
C VAL A 152 1.32 -17.48 -11.06
N SER A 153 1.04 -18.79 -11.01
CA SER A 153 0.64 -19.53 -12.21
C SER A 153 -0.75 -19.12 -12.70
N LEU A 154 -1.66 -18.72 -11.81
CA LEU A 154 -2.92 -18.09 -12.21
C LEU A 154 -2.69 -16.77 -12.94
N PHE A 155 -1.79 -15.90 -12.45
CA PHE A 155 -1.49 -14.64 -13.12
C PHE A 155 -0.85 -14.85 -14.49
N GLU A 156 0.10 -15.80 -14.61
CA GLU A 156 0.70 -16.19 -15.89
C GLU A 156 -0.36 -16.69 -16.88
N GLU A 157 -1.23 -17.62 -16.47
CA GLU A 157 -2.27 -18.19 -17.34
C GLU A 157 -3.39 -17.21 -17.70
N ALA A 158 -3.77 -16.32 -16.78
CA ALA A 158 -4.78 -15.30 -17.04
C ALA A 158 -4.26 -14.21 -17.99
N LEU A 159 -3.01 -13.78 -17.82
CA LEU A 159 -2.42 -12.70 -18.61
C LEU A 159 -1.69 -13.16 -19.87
N ARG A 160 -1.58 -14.48 -20.15
CA ARG A 160 -0.80 -15.02 -21.29
C ARG A 160 -1.20 -14.45 -22.66
N ASN A 161 -2.46 -14.08 -22.84
CA ASN A 161 -3.03 -13.50 -24.05
C ASN A 161 -3.36 -12.00 -23.91
N ASN A 162 -2.95 -11.33 -22.82
CA ASN A 162 -3.29 -9.93 -22.57
C ASN A 162 -2.53 -9.00 -23.53
N GLU A 163 -3.27 -8.11 -24.19
CA GLU A 163 -2.73 -7.16 -25.17
C GLU A 163 -3.36 -5.77 -25.06
N LEU A 164 -2.53 -4.74 -25.14
CA LEU A 164 -2.95 -3.36 -25.35
C LEU A 164 -2.94 -3.01 -26.85
N THR A 165 -4.00 -2.39 -27.35
CA THR A 165 -3.98 -1.78 -28.70
C THR A 165 -3.60 -0.31 -28.61
N TYR A 166 -2.43 0.06 -29.15
CA TYR A 166 -1.93 1.43 -29.21
C TYR A 166 -1.54 1.80 -30.64
N ASN A 167 -2.12 2.88 -31.18
CA ASN A 167 -1.92 3.34 -32.57
C ASN A 167 -2.07 2.21 -33.63
N GLY A 168 -3.09 1.36 -33.46
CA GLY A 168 -3.37 0.22 -34.34
C GLY A 168 -2.41 -0.97 -34.20
N LYS A 169 -1.43 -0.91 -33.28
CA LYS A 169 -0.53 -2.04 -32.96
C LYS A 169 -0.98 -2.73 -31.69
N LYS A 170 -1.00 -4.06 -31.71
CA LYS A 170 -1.10 -4.90 -30.51
C LYS A 170 0.25 -4.91 -29.80
N VAL A 171 0.25 -4.69 -28.49
CA VAL A 171 1.40 -4.74 -27.60
C VAL A 171 1.07 -5.77 -26.51
N PRO A 172 1.80 -6.90 -26.41
CA PRO A 172 1.53 -7.89 -25.38
C PRO A 172 1.92 -7.33 -24.00
N LEU A 173 1.07 -7.56 -23.00
CA LEU A 173 1.27 -7.18 -21.61
C LEU A 173 1.00 -8.38 -20.68
N PRO A 174 1.81 -9.46 -20.77
CA PRO A 174 1.67 -10.64 -19.93
C PRO A 174 2.04 -10.33 -18.47
N PHE A 175 1.84 -11.29 -17.56
CA PHE A 175 2.32 -11.16 -16.19
C PHE A 175 3.83 -10.90 -16.16
N ASN A 176 4.26 -9.76 -15.62
CA ASN A 176 5.67 -9.38 -15.68
C ASN A 176 6.47 -10.02 -14.55
N MET A 177 6.97 -11.22 -14.83
CA MET A 177 7.84 -11.99 -13.95
C MET A 177 9.13 -11.24 -13.53
N SER A 178 9.60 -10.26 -14.30
CA SER A 178 10.75 -9.43 -13.91
C SER A 178 10.38 -8.45 -12.80
N ILE A 179 9.22 -7.78 -12.93
CA ILE A 179 8.68 -6.89 -11.90
C ILE A 179 8.33 -7.67 -10.64
N PHE A 180 7.71 -8.86 -10.77
CA PHE A 180 7.44 -9.73 -9.62
C PHE A 180 8.72 -10.10 -8.85
N LYS A 181 9.79 -10.51 -9.54
CA LYS A 181 11.10 -10.79 -8.93
C LYS A 181 11.71 -9.57 -8.25
N TRP A 182 11.49 -8.35 -8.76
CA TRP A 182 11.91 -7.13 -8.08
C TRP A 182 11.07 -6.85 -6.83
N ALA A 183 9.75 -7.07 -6.87
CA ALA A 183 8.88 -6.92 -5.71
C ALA A 183 9.21 -7.90 -4.58
N THR A 184 9.56 -9.15 -4.89
CA THR A 184 10.10 -10.12 -3.91
C THR A 184 11.39 -9.61 -3.25
N GLU A 185 12.22 -8.87 -3.97
CA GLU A 185 13.46 -8.31 -3.42
C GLU A 185 13.21 -7.01 -2.63
N THR A 186 12.29 -6.14 -3.08
CA THR A 186 11.78 -5.03 -2.26
C THR A 186 11.20 -5.55 -0.95
N ARG A 187 10.47 -6.68 -0.96
CA ARG A 187 9.95 -7.34 0.25
C ARG A 187 11.08 -7.70 1.22
N ARG A 188 12.18 -8.31 0.76
CA ARG A 188 13.36 -8.56 1.61
C ARG A 188 13.96 -7.27 2.21
N ILE A 189 14.00 -6.17 1.46
CA ILE A 189 14.46 -4.86 1.98
C ILE A 189 13.49 -4.34 3.05
N LEU A 190 12.17 -4.47 2.84
CA LEU A 190 11.16 -4.08 3.82
C LEU A 190 11.27 -4.91 5.11
N ASP A 191 11.43 -6.22 5.01
CA ASP A 191 11.40 -7.12 6.18
C ASP A 191 12.67 -7.01 7.05
N ASN A 192 13.81 -6.64 6.46
CA ASN A 192 15.03 -6.29 7.19
C ASN A 192 15.04 -4.87 7.78
N ALA A 193 13.99 -4.07 7.60
CA ALA A 193 13.97 -2.68 8.04
C ALA A 193 13.89 -2.55 9.57
N VAL A 194 14.95 -2.05 10.21
CA VAL A 194 14.99 -1.77 11.65
C VAL A 194 14.72 -0.29 11.91
N LEU A 195 13.71 0.01 12.74
CA LEU A 195 13.45 1.37 13.25
C LEU A 195 14.52 1.74 14.30
N PRO A 196 15.23 2.87 14.17
CA PRO A 196 16.20 3.28 15.19
C PRO A 196 15.51 3.74 16.48
N ASP A 197 16.03 3.35 17.65
CA ASP A 197 15.47 3.69 18.98
C ASP A 197 15.28 5.21 19.21
N THR A 198 16.05 6.04 18.50
CA THR A 198 15.95 7.51 18.58
C THR A 198 14.79 8.11 17.77
N VAL A 199 14.02 7.28 17.04
CA VAL A 199 12.87 7.69 16.22
C VAL A 199 11.58 7.19 16.85
N SER A 200 10.62 8.08 17.10
CA SER A 200 9.28 7.66 17.56
C SER A 200 8.38 7.33 16.37
N PHE A 201 7.89 6.09 16.31
CA PHE A 201 6.90 5.66 15.32
C PHE A 201 5.46 5.73 15.85
N TYR A 202 4.52 6.11 14.98
CA TYR A 202 3.07 6.17 15.25
C TYR A 202 2.32 5.64 14.02
N ASN A 203 1.20 4.95 14.22
CA ASN A 203 0.44 4.35 13.13
C ASN A 203 -1.05 4.71 13.25
N ILE A 204 -1.67 5.08 12.13
CA ILE A 204 -3.11 5.29 11.98
C ILE A 204 -3.61 4.31 10.94
N TYR A 205 -4.66 3.57 11.28
CA TYR A 205 -5.31 2.61 10.39
C TYR A 205 -6.81 2.91 10.31
N GLY A 206 -7.42 2.66 9.15
CA GLY A 206 -8.87 2.72 9.04
C GLY A 206 -9.51 1.44 9.57
N THR A 207 -10.75 1.57 10.01
CA THR A 207 -11.60 0.48 10.51
C THR A 207 -13.04 0.71 10.07
N SER A 208 -13.85 -0.34 10.17
CA SER A 208 -15.30 -0.33 9.97
C SER A 208 -15.77 -0.15 8.53
N TYR A 209 -14.88 -0.41 7.56
CA TYR A 209 -15.22 -0.51 6.14
C TYR A 209 -14.95 -1.92 5.62
N ASP A 210 -15.94 -2.49 4.92
CA ASP A 210 -15.82 -3.76 4.21
C ASP A 210 -14.64 -3.70 3.21
N THR A 211 -13.57 -4.41 3.54
CA THR A 211 -12.31 -4.35 2.79
C THR A 211 -12.09 -5.64 2.00
N PRO A 212 -11.98 -5.60 0.66
CA PRO A 212 -11.79 -6.78 -0.17
C PRO A 212 -10.59 -7.63 0.27
N TYR A 213 -10.85 -8.91 0.55
CA TYR A 213 -9.84 -9.84 1.05
C TYR A 213 -9.56 -10.97 0.06
N ASP A 214 -10.50 -11.91 -0.09
CA ASP A 214 -10.45 -12.92 -1.14
C ASP A 214 -11.12 -12.40 -2.41
N VAL A 215 -10.73 -12.95 -3.56
CA VAL A 215 -11.31 -12.58 -4.86
C VAL A 215 -11.79 -13.84 -5.57
N CYS A 216 -13.05 -13.88 -5.99
CA CYS A 216 -13.67 -15.02 -6.67
C CYS A 216 -14.16 -14.64 -8.07
N TYR A 217 -13.72 -15.40 -9.09
CA TYR A 217 -14.04 -15.20 -10.50
C TYR A 217 -14.95 -16.31 -11.04
N GLY A 218 -15.89 -15.93 -11.92
CA GLY A 218 -16.91 -16.81 -12.46
C GLY A 218 -17.96 -17.22 -11.43
N SER A 219 -18.82 -18.18 -11.79
CA SER A 219 -19.82 -18.76 -10.90
C SER A 219 -20.15 -20.20 -11.30
N LYS A 220 -20.83 -20.96 -10.45
CA LYS A 220 -21.27 -22.33 -10.78
C LYS A 220 -22.14 -22.40 -12.05
N SER A 221 -22.91 -21.34 -12.34
CA SER A 221 -23.75 -21.21 -13.55
C SER A 221 -23.05 -20.56 -14.75
N SER A 222 -21.94 -19.87 -14.53
CA SER A 222 -21.12 -19.23 -15.56
C SER A 222 -19.64 -19.41 -15.21
N PRO A 223 -19.10 -20.63 -15.34
CA PRO A 223 -17.72 -20.94 -15.01
C PRO A 223 -16.76 -20.44 -16.10
N ILE A 224 -15.53 -20.18 -15.69
CA ILE A 224 -14.38 -19.89 -16.56
C ILE A 224 -14.00 -21.17 -17.30
N GLY A 225 -13.99 -21.15 -18.64
CA GLY A 225 -13.53 -22.27 -19.46
C GLY A 225 -12.04 -22.21 -19.74
N ASP A 226 -11.52 -20.99 -19.92
CA ASP A 226 -10.10 -20.71 -20.15
C ASP A 226 -9.65 -19.62 -19.16
N LEU A 227 -8.54 -19.84 -18.44
CA LEU A 227 -8.09 -18.89 -17.42
C LEU A 227 -7.80 -17.48 -17.96
N SER A 228 -7.55 -17.30 -19.26
CA SER A 228 -7.41 -15.97 -19.87
C SER A 228 -8.72 -15.18 -19.96
N GLU A 229 -9.87 -15.84 -19.78
CA GLU A 229 -11.18 -15.18 -19.64
C GLU A 229 -11.32 -14.46 -18.30
N VAL A 230 -10.56 -14.83 -17.25
CA VAL A 230 -10.61 -14.21 -15.91
C VAL A 230 -10.51 -12.70 -16.02
N CYS A 231 -9.57 -12.20 -16.84
CA CYS A 231 -9.28 -10.79 -17.08
C CYS A 231 -10.47 -9.95 -17.59
N HIS A 232 -11.51 -10.62 -18.10
CA HIS A 232 -12.71 -10.00 -18.66
C HIS A 232 -13.97 -10.27 -17.83
N THR A 233 -13.82 -10.79 -16.61
CA THR A 233 -14.94 -11.02 -15.68
C THR A 233 -15.06 -9.93 -14.62
N VAL A 234 -16.20 -9.92 -13.92
CA VAL A 234 -16.39 -9.11 -12.71
C VAL A 234 -16.20 -10.04 -11.51
N PRO A 235 -15.25 -9.76 -10.60
CA PRO A 235 -15.09 -10.56 -9.39
C PRO A 235 -16.23 -10.35 -8.40
N THR A 236 -16.32 -11.30 -7.48
CA THR A 236 -16.93 -11.11 -6.15
C THR A 236 -15.86 -11.19 -5.09
N TYR A 237 -16.08 -10.58 -3.92
CA TYR A 237 -15.09 -10.53 -2.84
C TYR A 237 -15.66 -11.11 -1.55
N THR A 238 -14.79 -11.66 -0.72
CA THR A 238 -15.02 -11.69 0.74
C THR A 238 -14.48 -10.40 1.33
N TYR A 239 -14.94 -10.04 2.52
CA TYR A 239 -14.56 -8.78 3.18
C TYR A 239 -14.08 -9.03 4.60
N VAL A 240 -13.11 -8.21 5.01
CA VAL A 240 -12.63 -8.11 6.39
C VAL A 240 -12.64 -6.66 6.85
N ASP A 241 -12.44 -6.43 8.15
CA ASP A 241 -12.31 -5.09 8.70
C ASP A 241 -11.07 -4.35 8.17
N GLY A 242 -11.23 -3.07 7.85
CA GLY A 242 -10.22 -2.24 7.23
C GLY A 242 -10.75 -0.87 6.82
N ASP A 243 -10.08 -0.29 5.82
CA ASP A 243 -10.37 1.06 5.29
C ASP A 243 -11.01 1.05 3.88
N GLY A 244 -11.53 -0.11 3.44
CA GLY A 244 -12.06 -0.33 2.10
C GLY A 244 -10.99 -0.58 1.02
N THR A 245 -9.70 -0.47 1.36
CA THR A 245 -8.56 -0.80 0.48
C THR A 245 -7.56 -1.75 1.14
N VAL A 246 -7.21 -1.50 2.40
CA VAL A 246 -6.17 -2.23 3.15
C VAL A 246 -6.78 -2.85 4.42
N PRO A 247 -6.67 -4.16 4.62
CA PRO A 247 -7.14 -4.81 5.84
C PRO A 247 -6.46 -4.25 7.09
N THR A 248 -7.21 -4.05 8.17
CA THR A 248 -6.68 -3.57 9.46
C THR A 248 -5.49 -4.42 9.94
N GLU A 249 -5.53 -5.73 9.73
CA GLU A 249 -4.43 -6.66 10.05
C GLU A 249 -3.13 -6.30 9.33
N SER A 250 -3.19 -5.95 8.04
CA SER A 250 -2.02 -5.55 7.25
C SER A 250 -1.44 -4.22 7.73
N VAL A 251 -2.29 -3.25 8.09
CA VAL A 251 -1.81 -1.95 8.60
C VAL A 251 -1.23 -2.07 10.01
N MET A 252 -1.80 -2.93 10.87
CA MET A 252 -1.31 -3.15 12.23
C MET A 252 -0.03 -3.98 12.29
N ALA A 253 0.20 -4.86 11.30
CA ALA A 253 1.40 -5.69 11.18
C ALA A 253 2.65 -4.91 10.68
N ASP A 254 2.87 -3.71 11.22
CA ASP A 254 3.94 -2.80 10.82
C ASP A 254 5.36 -3.26 11.23
N GLY A 255 5.46 -4.12 12.26
CA GLY A 255 6.71 -4.71 12.74
C GLY A 255 7.49 -3.85 13.75
N PHE A 256 6.97 -2.71 14.19
CA PHE A 256 7.69 -1.74 15.01
C PHE A 256 7.15 -1.58 16.44
N ALA A 257 7.98 -1.06 17.34
CA ALA A 257 7.55 -0.63 18.67
C ALA A 257 6.87 0.76 18.61
N ALA A 258 5.69 0.83 17.99
CA ALA A 258 4.90 2.05 17.87
C ALA A 258 4.60 2.67 19.26
N LYS A 259 4.75 3.99 19.38
CA LYS A 259 4.34 4.75 20.57
C LYS A 259 2.83 4.79 20.75
N GLU A 260 2.10 4.77 19.65
CA GLU A 260 0.63 4.72 19.61
C GLU A 260 0.20 4.11 18.27
N ARG A 261 -0.83 3.27 18.29
CA ARG A 261 -1.58 2.83 17.11
C ARG A 261 -3.04 3.21 17.31
N VAL A 262 -3.66 3.86 16.33
CA VAL A 262 -5.05 4.34 16.46
C VAL A 262 -5.86 3.91 15.26
N GLY A 263 -6.93 3.15 15.52
CA GLY A 263 -7.98 2.89 14.53
C GLY A 263 -8.90 4.09 14.43
N VAL A 264 -9.28 4.45 13.21
CA VAL A 264 -10.24 5.54 12.93
C VAL A 264 -11.26 5.03 11.93
N GLU A 265 -12.54 5.20 12.25
CA GLU A 265 -13.65 4.92 11.35
C GLU A 265 -13.65 5.93 10.19
N ALA A 266 -13.01 5.53 9.08
CA ALA A 266 -12.93 6.26 7.82
C ALA A 266 -12.36 5.34 6.72
N ASP A 267 -12.77 5.57 5.47
CA ASP A 267 -12.14 4.91 4.31
C ASP A 267 -10.70 5.39 4.08
N HIS A 268 -9.97 4.65 3.24
CA HIS A 268 -8.55 4.85 2.92
C HIS A 268 -8.17 6.28 2.54
N ARG A 269 -9.07 7.02 1.88
CA ARG A 269 -8.90 8.43 1.50
C ARG A 269 -9.52 9.36 2.54
N GLY A 270 -10.67 8.98 3.12
CA GLY A 270 -11.34 9.68 4.21
C GLY A 270 -10.41 9.95 5.41
N LEU A 271 -9.49 9.04 5.70
CA LEU A 271 -8.45 9.23 6.72
C LEU A 271 -7.61 10.53 6.54
N LEU A 272 -7.42 11.01 5.30
CA LEU A 272 -6.65 12.23 5.04
C LEU A 272 -7.41 13.53 5.30
N CYS A 273 -8.75 13.49 5.32
CA CYS A 273 -9.61 14.64 5.63
C CYS A 273 -10.37 14.49 6.96
N ASN A 274 -10.11 13.42 7.72
CA ASN A 274 -10.76 13.16 9.00
C ASN A 274 -10.21 14.06 10.13
N ASP A 275 -11.10 14.77 10.83
CA ASP A 275 -10.74 15.69 11.90
C ASP A 275 -10.00 15.02 13.07
N ASN A 276 -10.37 13.79 13.44
CA ASN A 276 -9.68 13.04 14.50
C ASN A 276 -8.25 12.68 14.08
N VAL A 277 -8.02 12.30 12.81
CA VAL A 277 -6.66 12.13 12.27
C VAL A 277 -5.88 13.44 12.37
N PHE A 278 -6.49 14.58 12.05
CA PHE A 278 -5.83 15.89 12.19
C PHE A 278 -5.49 16.25 13.65
N GLU A 279 -6.37 15.93 14.61
CA GLU A 279 -6.07 16.09 16.05
C GLU A 279 -4.94 15.16 16.53
N LEU A 280 -4.90 13.90 16.07
CA LEU A 280 -3.81 12.97 16.36
C LEU A 280 -2.48 13.49 15.79
N LEU A 281 -2.47 14.02 14.57
CA LEU A 281 -1.29 14.67 13.99
C LEU A 281 -0.85 15.87 14.85
N LYS A 282 -1.76 16.77 15.24
CA LYS A 282 -1.43 17.90 16.13
C LYS A 282 -0.89 17.45 17.49
N LYS A 283 -1.47 16.40 18.09
CA LYS A 283 -1.00 15.76 19.34
C LYS A 283 0.44 15.27 19.18
N TRP A 284 0.71 14.43 18.18
CA TRP A 284 2.01 13.78 18.01
C TRP A 284 3.10 14.71 17.49
N LEU A 285 2.77 15.72 16.70
CA LEU A 285 3.70 16.77 16.28
C LEU A 285 4.01 17.78 17.41
N GLY A 286 3.24 17.77 18.50
CA GLY A 286 3.38 18.74 19.60
C GLY A 286 2.84 20.13 19.26
N ALA A 287 1.91 20.22 18.32
CA ALA A 287 1.29 21.45 17.83
C ALA A 287 -0.03 21.82 18.53
N SER A 288 -0.51 21.00 19.48
CA SER A 288 -1.70 21.29 20.29
C SER A 288 -1.54 22.58 21.13
N ASP A 289 -2.65 23.33 21.33
CA ASP A 289 -2.64 24.68 21.91
C ASP A 289 -1.95 24.81 23.29
N LYS A 290 -1.98 23.74 24.09
CA LYS A 290 -1.29 23.70 25.39
C LYS A 290 0.23 23.86 25.26
N ALA A 291 0.83 23.43 24.15
CA ALA A 291 2.26 23.63 23.88
C ALA A 291 2.58 25.08 23.48
N MET A 292 1.68 25.74 22.75
CA MET A 292 1.89 27.11 22.27
C MET A 292 1.85 28.14 23.41
N ARG A 293 0.91 27.99 24.36
CA ARG A 293 0.82 28.85 25.56
C ARG A 293 2.09 28.83 26.44
N ARG A 294 2.90 27.76 26.37
CA ARG A 294 4.10 27.59 27.20
C ARG A 294 5.35 28.29 26.65
N ARG A 295 5.28 28.92 25.46
CA ARG A 295 6.41 29.57 24.78
C ARG A 295 6.49 31.10 24.92
N VAL A 296 5.54 31.76 25.60
CA VAL A 296 5.61 33.21 25.83
C VAL A 296 6.53 33.50 27.03
N PRO A 297 7.68 34.18 26.85
CA PRO A 297 8.48 34.62 27.98
C PRO A 297 7.74 35.73 28.72
N LYS A 298 7.60 35.62 30.04
CA LYS A 298 7.12 36.75 30.86
C LYS A 298 8.09 37.93 30.66
N ARG A 299 7.67 38.98 29.95
CA ARG A 299 8.39 40.26 29.92
C ARG A 299 8.55 40.73 31.37
N LYS A 300 9.79 40.88 31.84
CA LYS A 300 10.07 41.65 33.05
C LYS A 300 9.65 43.09 32.78
N VAL A 301 8.58 43.53 33.43
CA VAL A 301 8.25 44.95 33.50
C VAL A 301 9.27 45.58 34.44
N VAL A 302 10.24 46.31 33.87
CA VAL A 302 11.10 47.19 34.65
C VAL A 302 10.30 48.46 34.89
N GLY A 303 9.81 48.62 36.13
CA GLY A 303 9.16 49.86 36.54
C GLY A 303 10.20 50.98 36.59
N LEU A 304 10.04 52.00 35.77
CA LEU A 304 10.73 53.28 35.94
C LEU A 304 9.95 54.08 36.98
N SER A 305 10.61 54.38 38.10
CA SER A 305 10.14 55.34 39.09
C SER A 305 10.30 56.76 38.54
N SER A 306 9.27 57.58 38.71
CA SER A 306 9.29 59.04 38.57
C SER A 306 8.26 59.60 39.54
#